data_AF-A0A0Q7E4C4-F1
#
_entry.id   AF-A0A0Q7E4C4-F1
#
_cell.length_a   1.000
_cell.length_b   1.000
_cell.length_c   1.000
_cell.angle_alpha   90.00
_cell.angle_beta   90.00
_cell.angle_gamma   90.00
#
_symmetry.space_group_name_H-M   'P 1'
#
loop_
_entity.id
_entity.type
_entity.pdbx_description
1 polymer ?
#
loop_
_entity_poly.entity_id
_entity_poly.type
_entity_poly.pdbx_seq_one_letter_code
_entity_poly.pdbx_strand_id
1 'polypeptide(L)'
;MSTGRFDDLPEPPMPVVDAANEGKASTQYSRYRTRLSTHRTGLSEHRTGLSEHRTKLSDHRTEMSMRRTGMSFQRTRMSADRTLMSVIRTSLSMIGFGFTIYSFFRGLASNGTIAPGSHAAGFFGQALVLLGSFILALGIVYHLIFMIGLRNERGSMKSAELIHAESLFPVSVTLITALLLFFLGIFAAIGMIFRIGPFGGS
;
A
#
# COMPACT_ATOMS: atom_id res chain seq x y z
N MET A 1 25.33 8.87 -33.34
CA MET A 1 25.30 10.34 -33.24
C MET A 1 26.38 10.73 -32.24
N SER A 2 27.52 11.21 -32.73
CA SER A 2 28.79 11.26 -32.00
C SER A 2 28.77 12.35 -30.93
N THR A 3 28.80 11.95 -29.66
CA THR A 3 29.02 12.86 -28.52
C THR A 3 30.48 13.29 -28.56
N GLY A 4 30.79 14.33 -29.36
CA GLY A 4 32.09 14.97 -29.33
C GLY A 4 32.36 15.46 -27.92
N ARG A 5 33.34 14.86 -27.25
CA ARG A 5 33.74 15.20 -25.89
C ARG A 5 34.37 16.59 -25.92
N PHE A 6 33.63 17.60 -25.49
CA PHE A 6 34.13 18.99 -25.40
C PHE A 6 35.33 19.13 -24.44
N ASP A 7 35.63 18.10 -23.64
CA ASP A 7 36.80 18.04 -22.76
C ASP A 7 38.14 18.02 -23.53
N ASP A 8 38.14 17.64 -24.82
CA ASP A 8 39.33 17.53 -25.66
C ASP A 8 39.54 18.72 -26.60
N LEU A 9 38.74 19.80 -26.48
CA LEU A 9 38.99 21.02 -27.23
C LEU A 9 40.11 21.80 -26.53
N PRO A 10 41.34 21.87 -27.07
CA PRO A 10 42.42 22.60 -26.45
C PRO A 10 42.01 24.06 -26.28
N GLU A 11 42.26 24.61 -25.09
CA GLU A 11 42.03 26.03 -24.84
C GLU A 11 42.71 26.86 -25.94
N PRO A 12 42.03 27.88 -26.51
CA PRO A 12 42.65 28.68 -27.55
C PRO A 12 43.91 29.36 -26.98
N PRO A 13 45.11 29.06 -27.52
CA PRO A 13 46.36 29.59 -26.98
C PRO A 13 46.40 31.11 -27.16
N MET A 14 46.95 31.82 -26.16
CA MET A 14 47.08 33.26 -26.24
C MET A 14 47.94 33.67 -27.44
N PRO A 15 47.51 34.66 -28.24
CA PRO A 15 48.28 35.10 -29.39
C PRO A 15 49.56 35.83 -28.92
N VAL A 16 50.72 35.39 -29.41
CA VAL A 16 51.98 36.13 -29.27
C VAL A 16 51.97 37.22 -30.34
N VAL A 17 51.74 38.47 -29.93
CA VAL A 17 51.65 39.61 -30.86
C VAL A 17 52.95 40.41 -30.87
N ASP A 18 53.33 40.87 -32.06
CA ASP A 18 54.44 41.80 -32.24
C ASP A 18 53.96 43.24 -31.97
N ALA A 19 54.51 43.86 -30.92
CA ALA A 19 54.14 45.22 -30.50
C ALA A 19 54.57 46.30 -31.50
N ALA A 20 55.49 45.98 -32.44
CA ALA A 20 55.94 46.93 -33.46
C ALA A 20 54.94 47.13 -34.62
N ASN A 21 53.89 46.29 -34.72
CA ASN A 21 52.90 46.36 -35.81
C ASN A 21 51.45 46.35 -35.29
N GLU A 22 50.98 47.52 -34.84
CA GLU A 22 49.69 47.73 -34.19
C GLU A 22 48.49 47.21 -34.98
N GLY A 23 48.47 47.39 -36.31
CA GLY A 23 47.36 46.95 -37.17
C GLY A 23 47.19 45.43 -37.23
N LYS A 24 48.30 44.68 -37.27
CA LYS A 24 48.30 43.22 -37.23
C LYS A 24 47.98 42.69 -35.84
N ALA A 25 48.49 43.33 -34.79
CA ALA A 25 48.20 42.99 -33.40
C ALA A 25 46.70 43.13 -33.06
N SER A 26 46.07 44.25 -33.46
CA SER A 26 44.64 44.51 -33.24
C SER A 26 43.74 43.45 -33.90
N THR A 27 44.04 43.09 -35.15
CA THR A 27 43.29 42.06 -35.89
C THR A 27 43.41 40.68 -35.24
N GLN A 28 44.61 40.32 -34.76
CA GLN A 28 44.83 39.05 -34.05
C GLN A 28 44.09 39.01 -32.70
N TYR A 29 44.13 40.09 -31.92
CA TYR A 29 43.37 40.18 -30.68
C TYR A 29 41.86 40.14 -30.90
N SER A 30 41.34 40.79 -31.95
CA SER A 30 39.91 40.73 -32.29
C SER A 30 39.48 39.30 -32.62
N ARG A 31 40.24 38.59 -33.47
CA ARG A 31 39.96 37.18 -33.80
C ARG A 31 40.05 36.26 -32.58
N TYR A 32 41.02 36.50 -31.70
CA TYR A 32 41.17 35.76 -30.45
C TYR A 32 39.95 35.96 -29.53
N ARG A 33 39.48 37.21 -29.35
CA ARG A 33 38.26 37.51 -28.58
C ARG A 33 37.02 36.83 -29.16
N THR A 34 36.85 36.85 -30.48
CA THR A 34 35.73 36.15 -31.14
C THR A 34 35.79 34.65 -30.88
N ARG A 35 36.95 34.00 -31.05
CA ARG A 35 37.12 32.56 -30.77
C ARG A 35 36.85 32.22 -29.31
N LEU A 36 37.34 33.04 -28.38
CA LEU A 36 37.08 32.86 -26.96
C LEU A 36 35.59 33.01 -26.62
N SER A 37 34.90 33.95 -27.27
CA SER A 37 33.44 34.11 -27.13
C SER A 37 32.69 32.87 -27.64
N THR A 38 33.01 32.36 -28.82
CA THR A 38 32.40 31.13 -29.36
C THR A 38 32.65 29.92 -28.46
N HIS A 39 33.87 29.80 -27.93
CA HIS A 39 34.22 28.72 -27.01
C HIS A 39 33.42 28.81 -25.70
N ARG A 40 33.23 30.01 -25.14
CA ARG A 40 32.36 30.23 -23.97
C ARG A 40 30.90 29.87 -24.26
N THR A 41 30.37 30.21 -25.44
CA THR A 41 29.01 29.84 -25.83
C THR A 41 28.85 28.32 -25.89
N GLY A 42 29.78 27.60 -26.52
CA GLY A 42 29.72 26.12 -26.60
C GLY A 42 29.79 25.45 -25.21
N LEU A 43 30.64 25.96 -24.31
CA LEU A 43 30.68 25.47 -22.92
C LEU A 43 29.38 25.75 -22.16
N SER A 44 28.74 26.90 -22.39
CA SER A 44 27.43 27.23 -21.81
C SER A 44 26.33 26.30 -22.31
N GLU A 45 26.27 26.02 -23.62
CA GLU A 45 25.31 25.07 -24.20
C GLU A 45 25.50 23.65 -23.64
N HIS A 46 26.75 23.20 -23.52
CA HIS A 46 27.06 21.90 -22.92
C HIS A 46 26.62 21.83 -21.45
N ARG A 47 26.84 22.89 -20.67
CA ARG A 47 26.33 23.00 -19.29
C ARG A 47 24.81 22.95 -19.24
N THR A 48 24.12 23.63 -20.15
CA THR A 48 22.65 23.58 -20.25
C THR A 48 22.15 22.17 -20.57
N GLY A 49 22.76 21.47 -21.54
CA GLY A 49 22.40 20.10 -21.88
C GLY A 49 22.61 19.11 -20.73
N LEU A 50 23.71 19.25 -19.97
CA LEU A 50 23.94 18.48 -18.76
C LEU A 50 22.91 18.78 -17.66
N SER A 51 22.53 20.05 -17.48
CA SER A 51 21.48 20.43 -16.53
C SER A 51 20.13 19.82 -16.89
N GLU A 52 19.71 19.88 -18.16
CA GLU A 52 18.48 19.24 -18.62
C GLU A 52 18.49 17.72 -18.39
N HIS A 53 19.62 17.06 -18.68
CA HIS A 53 19.75 15.63 -18.46
C HIS A 53 19.63 15.26 -16.97
N ARG A 54 20.21 16.08 -16.09
CA ARG A 54 20.07 15.92 -14.63
C ARG A 54 18.62 16.12 -14.17
N THR A 55 17.91 17.09 -14.71
CA THR A 55 16.48 17.31 -14.42
C THR A 55 15.65 16.10 -14.82
N LYS A 56 15.78 15.62 -16.07
CA LYS A 56 15.05 14.43 -16.55
C LYS A 56 15.31 13.19 -15.68
N LEU A 57 16.57 13.00 -15.27
CA LEU A 57 16.93 11.88 -14.41
C LEU A 57 16.38 12.03 -12.99
N SER A 58 16.31 13.26 -12.47
CA SER A 58 15.65 13.58 -11.21
C SER A 58 14.15 13.26 -11.26
N ASP A 59 13.45 13.70 -12.31
CA ASP A 59 12.03 13.44 -12.49
C ASP A 59 11.73 11.95 -12.55
N HIS A 60 12.55 11.19 -13.28
CA HIS A 60 12.41 9.75 -13.37
C HIS A 60 12.63 9.04 -12.02
N ARG A 61 13.59 9.51 -11.21
CA ARG A 61 13.78 8.98 -9.84
C ARG A 61 12.58 9.26 -8.95
N THR A 62 12.01 10.46 -9.04
CA THR A 62 10.80 10.83 -8.31
C THR A 62 9.64 9.92 -8.71
N GLU A 63 9.40 9.72 -10.01
CA GLU A 63 8.36 8.82 -10.51
C GLU A 63 8.53 7.38 -10.00
N MET A 64 9.74 6.83 -10.10
CA MET A 64 10.04 5.49 -9.60
C MET A 64 9.84 5.37 -8.09
N SER A 65 10.12 6.45 -7.34
CA SER A 65 9.89 6.51 -5.90
C SER A 65 8.39 6.49 -5.58
N MET A 66 7.58 7.28 -6.30
CA MET A 66 6.12 7.27 -6.17
C MET A 66 5.52 5.89 -6.46
N ARG A 67 5.98 5.22 -7.54
CA ARG A 67 5.53 3.86 -7.90
C ARG A 67 5.87 2.83 -6.81
N ARG A 68 7.08 2.92 -6.22
CA ARG A 68 7.48 2.05 -5.10
C ARG A 68 6.60 2.25 -3.87
N THR A 69 6.30 3.50 -3.54
CA THR A 69 5.40 3.85 -2.45
C THR A 69 4.00 3.26 -2.70
N GLY A 70 3.44 3.44 -3.90
CA GLY A 70 2.16 2.83 -4.29
C GLY A 70 2.12 1.30 -4.14
N MET A 71 3.17 0.61 -4.59
CA MET A 71 3.29 -0.84 -4.41
C MET A 71 3.41 -1.26 -2.93
N SER A 72 4.04 -0.44 -2.09
CA SER A 72 4.13 -0.68 -0.65
C SER A 72 2.75 -0.67 -0.01
N PHE A 73 1.90 0.31 -0.34
CA PHE A 73 0.51 0.37 0.14
C PHE A 73 -0.31 -0.86 -0.26
N GLN A 74 -0.14 -1.35 -1.50
CA GLN A 74 -0.82 -2.55 -1.96
C GLN A 74 -0.38 -3.80 -1.17
N ARG A 75 0.92 -3.92 -0.87
CA ARG A 75 1.46 -5.00 -0.02
C ARG A 75 0.90 -4.92 1.40
N THR A 76 0.89 -3.74 2.01
CA THR A 76 0.33 -3.50 3.35
C THR A 76 -1.15 -3.88 3.42
N ARG A 77 -1.95 -3.53 2.40
CA ARG A 77 -3.36 -3.95 2.30
C ARG A 77 -3.49 -5.47 2.22
N MET A 78 -2.72 -6.11 1.33
CA MET A 78 -2.77 -7.57 1.16
C MET A 78 -2.41 -8.30 2.45
N SER A 79 -1.47 -7.76 3.24
CA SER A 79 -1.15 -8.30 4.56
C SER A 79 -2.35 -8.22 5.52
N ALA A 80 -3.07 -7.09 5.53
CA ALA A 80 -4.27 -6.96 6.35
C ALA A 80 -5.42 -7.87 5.91
N ASP A 81 -5.57 -8.10 4.60
CA ASP A 81 -6.52 -9.10 4.07
C ASP A 81 -6.18 -10.51 4.55
N ARG A 82 -4.89 -10.89 4.57
CA ARG A 82 -4.44 -12.19 5.10
C ARG A 82 -4.71 -12.32 6.60
N THR A 83 -4.47 -11.26 7.37
CA THR A 83 -4.79 -11.24 8.80
C THR A 83 -6.29 -11.42 9.02
N LEU A 84 -7.14 -10.70 8.28
CA LEU A 84 -8.58 -10.87 8.37
C LEU A 84 -9.01 -12.30 8.02
N MET A 85 -8.43 -12.89 6.97
CA MET A 85 -8.72 -14.28 6.60
C MET A 85 -8.32 -15.29 7.70
N SER A 86 -7.21 -15.06 8.39
CA SER A 86 -6.80 -15.86 9.55
C SER A 86 -7.81 -15.75 10.69
N VAL A 87 -8.26 -14.52 11.01
CA VAL A 87 -9.27 -14.28 12.05
C VAL A 87 -10.60 -14.96 11.70
N ILE A 88 -11.06 -14.83 10.45
CA ILE A 88 -12.27 -15.51 9.96
C ILE A 88 -12.19 -17.02 10.22
N ARG A 89 -11.05 -17.65 9.89
CA ARG A 89 -10.87 -19.10 10.06
C ARG A 89 -10.96 -19.50 11.54
N THR A 90 -10.24 -18.80 12.40
CA THR A 90 -10.25 -19.08 13.84
C THR A 90 -11.65 -18.93 14.42
N SER A 91 -12.33 -17.82 14.11
CA SER A 91 -13.69 -17.57 14.55
C SER A 91 -14.67 -18.61 14.04
N LEU A 92 -14.61 -18.99 12.76
CA LEU A 92 -15.52 -19.96 12.17
C LEU A 92 -15.34 -21.35 12.80
N SER A 93 -14.10 -21.78 13.06
CA SER A 93 -13.82 -23.02 13.78
C SER A 93 -14.40 -23.01 15.19
N MET A 94 -14.28 -21.90 15.92
CA MET A 94 -14.86 -21.76 17.27
C MET A 94 -16.39 -21.76 17.25
N ILE A 95 -17.00 -21.05 16.28
CA ILE A 95 -18.46 -21.02 16.11
C ILE A 95 -18.97 -22.42 15.76
N GLY A 96 -18.38 -23.08 14.77
CA GLY A 96 -18.79 -24.41 14.33
C GLY A 96 -18.61 -25.46 15.43
N PHE A 97 -17.46 -25.47 16.10
CA PHE A 97 -17.21 -26.40 17.21
C PHE A 97 -18.15 -26.15 18.39
N GLY A 98 -18.38 -24.88 18.75
CA GLY A 98 -19.29 -24.50 19.82
C GLY A 98 -20.73 -24.91 19.53
N PHE A 99 -21.19 -24.72 18.27
CA PHE A 99 -22.50 -25.16 17.82
C PHE A 99 -22.66 -26.68 17.88
N THR A 100 -21.66 -27.44 17.43
CA THR A 100 -21.66 -28.91 17.47
C THR A 100 -21.73 -29.43 18.90
N ILE A 101 -20.90 -28.90 19.80
CA ILE A 101 -20.93 -29.26 21.24
C ILE A 101 -22.31 -28.94 21.83
N TYR A 102 -22.80 -27.72 21.61
CA TYR A 102 -24.10 -27.29 22.14
C TYR A 102 -25.21 -28.24 21.69
N SER A 103 -25.25 -28.57 20.40
CA SER A 103 -26.28 -29.45 19.81
C SER A 103 -26.17 -30.89 20.30
N PHE A 104 -24.94 -31.41 20.44
CA PHE A 104 -24.69 -32.76 20.95
C PHE A 104 -25.17 -32.94 22.40
N PHE A 105 -24.79 -32.03 23.29
CA PHE A 105 -25.23 -32.08 24.69
C PHE A 105 -26.73 -31.81 24.84
N ARG A 106 -27.29 -30.91 24.02
CA ARG A 106 -28.74 -30.68 24.00
C ARG A 106 -29.51 -31.93 23.59
N GLY A 107 -29.04 -32.66 22.59
CA GLY A 107 -29.64 -33.92 22.14
C GLY A 107 -29.57 -35.03 23.19
N LEU A 108 -28.46 -35.15 23.92
CA LEU A 108 -28.34 -36.09 25.03
C LEU A 108 -29.29 -35.75 26.19
N ALA A 109 -29.43 -34.47 26.50
CA ALA A 109 -30.34 -34.00 27.54
C ALA A 109 -31.82 -34.24 27.16
N SER A 110 -32.21 -34.10 25.89
CA SER A 110 -33.58 -34.39 25.45
C SER A 110 -33.93 -35.89 25.47
N ASN A 111 -32.94 -36.77 25.35
CA ASN A 111 -33.14 -38.22 25.36
C ASN A 111 -33.18 -38.83 26.78
N GLY A 112 -33.20 -38.00 27.83
CA GLY A 112 -33.27 -38.44 29.23
C GLY A 112 -32.02 -39.20 29.73
N THR A 113 -30.94 -39.21 28.96
CA THR A 113 -29.71 -39.97 29.26
C THR A 113 -28.81 -39.29 30.29
N ILE A 114 -29.07 -38.01 30.60
CA ILE A 114 -28.32 -37.21 31.56
C ILE A 114 -29.29 -36.61 32.59
N ALA A 115 -28.88 -36.54 33.86
CA ALA A 115 -29.68 -35.96 34.93
C ALA A 115 -30.10 -34.50 34.61
N PRO A 116 -31.37 -34.12 34.83
CA PRO A 116 -31.85 -32.75 34.63
C PRO A 116 -31.09 -31.81 35.58
N GLY A 117 -30.11 -31.09 35.05
CA GLY A 117 -29.22 -30.24 35.84
C GLY A 117 -27.81 -30.05 35.28
N SER A 118 -27.38 -30.85 34.29
CA SER A 118 -26.07 -30.67 33.63
C SER A 118 -26.05 -29.48 32.65
N HIS A 119 -26.40 -28.29 33.13
CA HIS A 119 -26.39 -27.07 32.32
C HIS A 119 -24.96 -26.64 31.90
N ALA A 120 -23.92 -27.13 32.57
CA ALA A 120 -22.53 -26.72 32.38
C ALA A 120 -22.01 -26.92 30.94
N ALA A 121 -22.36 -28.02 30.27
CA ALA A 121 -21.84 -28.32 28.94
C ALA A 121 -22.49 -27.48 27.83
N GLY A 122 -23.78 -27.14 27.96
CA GLY A 122 -24.48 -26.26 27.03
C GLY A 122 -23.96 -24.82 27.08
N PHE A 123 -23.64 -24.31 28.28
CA PHE A 123 -23.02 -22.99 28.44
C PHE A 123 -21.64 -22.91 27.78
N PHE A 124 -20.88 -24.00 27.77
CA PHE A 124 -19.57 -24.03 27.12
C PHE A 124 -19.67 -23.86 25.59
N GLY A 125 -20.56 -24.61 24.93
CA GLY A 125 -20.79 -24.45 23.49
C GLY A 125 -21.30 -23.06 23.12
N GLN A 126 -22.23 -22.52 23.92
CA GLN A 126 -22.75 -21.17 23.76
C GLN A 126 -21.65 -20.11 23.94
N ALA A 127 -20.79 -20.25 24.96
CA ALA A 127 -19.67 -19.35 25.19
C ALA A 127 -18.69 -19.35 24.02
N LEU A 128 -18.41 -20.51 23.42
CA LEU A 128 -17.49 -20.62 22.30
C LEU A 128 -18.02 -19.95 21.02
N VAL A 129 -19.33 -20.05 20.76
CA VAL A 129 -19.99 -19.36 19.65
C VAL A 129 -19.97 -17.84 19.85
N LEU A 130 -20.30 -17.38 21.06
CA LEU A 130 -20.24 -15.95 21.40
C LEU A 130 -18.82 -15.41 21.28
N LEU A 131 -17.84 -16.15 21.77
CA LEU A 131 -16.43 -15.79 21.70
C LEU A 131 -15.94 -15.75 20.25
N GLY A 132 -16.26 -16.76 19.43
CA GLY A 132 -15.91 -16.78 18.01
C GLY A 132 -16.55 -15.62 17.23
N SER A 133 -17.82 -15.32 17.51
CA SER A 133 -18.54 -14.17 16.94
C SER A 133 -17.93 -12.84 17.36
N PHE A 134 -17.55 -12.71 18.64
CA PHE A 134 -16.90 -11.50 19.17
C PHE A 134 -15.51 -11.27 18.55
N ILE A 135 -14.69 -12.31 18.46
CA ILE A 135 -13.37 -12.23 17.79
C ILE A 135 -13.53 -11.83 16.32
N LEU A 136 -14.57 -12.35 15.63
CA LEU A 136 -14.85 -11.98 14.25
C LEU A 136 -15.24 -10.50 14.14
N ALA A 137 -16.09 -10.01 15.04
CA ALA A 137 -16.46 -8.60 15.12
C ALA A 137 -15.23 -7.70 15.28
N LEU A 138 -14.34 -8.04 16.22
CA LEU A 138 -13.09 -7.31 16.46
C LEU A 138 -12.19 -7.30 15.21
N GLY A 139 -12.08 -8.44 14.52
CA GLY A 139 -11.34 -8.54 13.26
C GLY A 139 -11.88 -7.60 12.18
N ILE A 140 -13.21 -7.54 12.04
CA ILE A 140 -13.89 -6.63 11.09
C ILE A 140 -13.63 -5.17 11.48
N VAL A 141 -13.83 -4.80 12.74
CA VAL A 141 -13.61 -3.42 13.23
C VAL A 141 -12.16 -2.99 13.03
N TYR A 142 -11.19 -3.83 13.41
CA TYR A 142 -9.77 -3.54 13.21
C TYR A 142 -9.43 -3.35 11.73
N HIS A 143 -9.96 -4.22 10.86
CA HIS A 143 -9.76 -4.10 9.42
C HIS A 143 -10.37 -2.81 8.85
N LEU A 144 -11.56 -2.40 9.31
CA LEU A 144 -12.18 -1.14 8.92
C LEU A 144 -11.36 0.07 9.35
N ILE A 145 -10.93 0.11 10.62
CA ILE A 145 -10.09 1.20 11.15
C ILE A 145 -8.78 1.29 10.36
N PHE A 146 -8.14 0.15 10.09
CA PHE A 146 -6.92 0.07 9.31
C PHE A 146 -7.10 0.57 7.87
N MET A 147 -8.22 0.21 7.22
CA MET A 147 -8.56 0.69 5.87
C MET A 147 -8.85 2.19 5.84
N ILE A 148 -9.51 2.73 6.86
CA ILE A 148 -9.72 4.17 6.99
C ILE A 148 -8.38 4.88 7.24
N GLY A 149 -7.53 4.36 8.11
CA GLY A 149 -6.19 4.89 8.39
C GLY A 149 -5.33 4.98 7.12
N LEU A 150 -5.28 3.91 6.32
CA LEU A 150 -4.56 3.90 5.05
C LEU A 150 -5.16 4.86 4.01
N ARG A 151 -6.48 5.06 4.01
CA ARG A 151 -7.12 6.05 3.13
C ARG A 151 -6.77 7.47 3.53
N ASN A 152 -6.73 7.76 4.82
CA ASN A 152 -6.34 9.08 5.34
C ASN A 152 -4.88 9.39 5.04
N GLU A 153 -3.98 8.43 5.26
CA GLU A 153 -2.56 8.57 4.98
C GLU A 153 -2.31 8.75 3.47
N ARG A 154 -3.05 8.02 2.62
CA ARG A 154 -3.02 8.27 1.17
C ARG A 154 -3.59 9.63 0.78
N GLY A 155 -4.61 10.12 1.50
CA GLY A 155 -5.18 11.44 1.30
C GLY A 155 -4.16 12.56 1.53
N SER A 156 -3.41 12.48 2.63
CA SER A 156 -2.37 13.48 2.95
C SER A 156 -1.21 13.47 1.95
N MET A 157 -0.81 12.29 1.46
CA MET A 157 0.22 12.21 0.41
C MET A 157 -0.29 12.66 -0.97
N LYS A 158 -1.59 12.52 -1.25
CA LYS A 158 -2.20 13.05 -2.48
C LYS A 158 -2.22 14.58 -2.47
N SER A 159 -2.55 15.21 -1.35
CA SER A 159 -2.51 16.68 -1.22
C SER A 159 -1.10 17.26 -1.33
N ALA A 160 -0.08 16.45 -1.09
CA ALA A 160 1.33 16.83 -1.22
C ALA A 160 1.93 16.52 -2.61
N GLU A 161 1.12 16.16 -3.62
CA GLU A 161 1.55 15.72 -4.97
C GLU A 161 2.56 14.56 -5.00
N LEU A 162 2.74 13.85 -3.88
CA LEU A 162 3.71 12.75 -3.75
C LEU A 162 3.28 11.45 -4.45
N ILE A 163 2.08 11.38 -5.01
CA ILE A 163 1.57 10.16 -5.68
C ILE A 163 0.56 10.47 -6.80
N HIS A 164 0.87 10.09 -8.04
CA HIS A 164 -0.06 10.13 -9.16
C HIS A 164 -1.05 8.96 -9.05
N ALA A 165 -2.32 9.29 -8.84
CA ALA A 165 -3.35 8.37 -8.38
C ALA A 165 -4.10 7.67 -9.53
N GLU A 166 -3.53 6.58 -10.05
CA GLU A 166 -4.21 5.64 -10.95
C GLU A 166 -4.28 4.27 -10.27
N SER A 167 -5.20 4.10 -9.31
CA SER A 167 -5.68 2.75 -8.97
C SER A 167 -7.06 2.83 -8.35
N LEU A 168 -8.04 2.24 -9.04
CA LEU A 168 -9.35 1.96 -8.50
C LEU A 168 -9.18 1.06 -7.27
N PHE A 169 -9.84 1.40 -6.17
CA PHE A 169 -9.82 0.62 -4.93
C PHE A 169 -11.01 -0.34 -4.92
N PRO A 170 -10.90 -1.58 -5.40
CA PRO A 170 -11.97 -2.55 -5.20
C PRO A 170 -12.10 -2.85 -3.70
N VAL A 171 -13.34 -2.93 -3.24
CA VAL A 171 -13.68 -3.37 -1.90
C VAL A 171 -13.18 -4.80 -1.72
N SER A 172 -12.50 -5.10 -0.62
CA SER A 172 -11.95 -6.44 -0.41
C SER A 172 -13.07 -7.48 -0.27
N VAL A 173 -13.07 -8.52 -1.10
CA VAL A 173 -14.05 -9.61 -1.04
C VAL A 173 -14.02 -10.28 0.33
N THR A 174 -12.85 -10.32 0.99
CA THR A 174 -12.68 -10.88 2.34
C THR A 174 -13.53 -10.16 3.38
N LEU A 175 -13.69 -8.84 3.27
CA LEU A 175 -14.51 -8.05 4.18
C LEU A 175 -16.00 -8.36 4.00
N ILE A 176 -16.45 -8.52 2.74
CA ILE A 176 -17.83 -8.92 2.43
C ILE A 176 -18.10 -10.30 3.04
N THR A 177 -17.20 -11.26 2.80
CA THR A 177 -17.31 -12.61 3.38
C THR A 177 -17.31 -12.57 4.91
N ALA A 178 -16.47 -11.75 5.53
CA ALA A 178 -16.42 -11.60 6.99
C ALA A 178 -17.75 -11.10 7.55
N LEU A 179 -18.36 -10.08 6.91
CA LEU A 179 -19.66 -9.54 7.32
C LEU A 179 -20.77 -10.58 7.20
N LEU A 180 -20.84 -11.31 6.08
CA LEU A 180 -21.82 -12.38 5.90
C LEU A 180 -21.68 -13.47 6.97
N LEU A 181 -20.46 -13.92 7.24
CA LEU A 181 -20.19 -14.91 8.29
C LEU A 181 -20.48 -14.37 9.69
N PHE A 182 -20.26 -13.08 9.92
CA PHE A 182 -20.58 -12.44 11.20
C PHE A 182 -22.09 -12.41 11.47
N PHE A 183 -22.90 -12.04 10.47
CA PHE A 183 -24.35 -12.11 10.58
C PHE A 183 -24.83 -13.54 10.80
N LEU A 184 -24.24 -14.53 10.13
CA LEU A 184 -24.55 -15.94 10.35
C LEU A 184 -24.19 -16.40 11.78
N GLY A 185 -23.03 -15.97 12.29
CA GLY A 185 -22.59 -16.24 13.66
C GLY A 185 -23.52 -15.62 14.71
N ILE A 186 -23.93 -14.37 14.52
CA ILE A 186 -24.94 -13.71 15.37
C ILE A 186 -26.27 -14.46 15.32
N PHE A 187 -26.75 -14.83 14.12
CA PHE A 187 -27.99 -15.56 13.98
C PHE A 187 -27.95 -16.90 14.72
N ALA A 188 -26.84 -17.65 14.60
CA ALA A 188 -26.64 -18.89 15.35
C ALA A 188 -26.62 -18.65 16.87
N ALA A 189 -25.93 -17.61 17.34
CA ALA A 189 -25.88 -17.25 18.75
C ALA A 189 -27.27 -16.90 19.32
N ILE A 190 -28.04 -16.07 18.59
CA ILE A 190 -29.41 -15.69 18.96
C ILE A 190 -30.30 -16.94 19.01
N GLY A 191 -30.28 -17.79 17.99
CA GLY A 191 -31.07 -19.03 17.97
C GLY A 191 -30.77 -19.95 19.17
N MET A 192 -29.50 -20.03 19.58
CA MET A 192 -29.10 -20.78 20.78
C MET A 192 -29.58 -20.15 22.09
N ILE A 193 -29.54 -18.83 22.20
CA ILE A 193 -29.98 -18.08 23.41
C ILE A 193 -31.49 -18.18 23.60
N PHE A 194 -32.25 -17.87 22.55
CA PHE A 194 -33.71 -17.80 22.65
C PHE A 194 -34.39 -19.18 22.61
N ARG A 195 -33.62 -20.28 22.50
CA ARG A 195 -34.11 -21.65 22.28
C ARG A 195 -35.01 -21.83 21.04
N ILE A 196 -35.14 -20.79 20.21
CA ILE A 196 -35.87 -20.77 18.94
C ILE A 196 -34.88 -21.25 17.88
N GLY A 197 -34.79 -22.58 17.74
CA GLY A 197 -34.13 -23.21 16.60
C GLY A 197 -35.17 -23.68 15.60
N PRO A 198 -34.91 -23.66 14.28
CA PRO A 198 -35.82 -24.17 13.25
C PRO A 198 -36.14 -25.68 13.35
N PHE A 199 -35.57 -26.38 14.34
CA PHE A 199 -35.77 -27.81 14.59
C PHE A 199 -36.49 -28.10 15.91
N GLY A 200 -37.08 -27.08 16.55
CA GLY A 200 -37.95 -27.23 17.71
C GLY A 200 -39.42 -27.13 17.30
N GLY A 201 -39.90 -28.08 16.50
CA GLY A 201 -41.31 -28.18 16.10
C GLY A 201 -41.84 -29.57 16.36
N SER A 202 -42.71 -29.66 17.38
CA SER A 202 -43.61 -30.75 17.79
C SER A 202 -43.03 -32.15 18.00
#